data_AF-J7FKB0-F1
#
_entry.id   AF-J7FKB0-F1
#
_cell.length_a   1.000
_cell.length_b   1.000
_cell.length_c   1.000
_cell.angle_alpha   90.00
_cell.angle_beta   90.00
_cell.angle_gamma   90.00
#
_symmetry.space_group_name_H-M   'P 1'
#
loop_
_entity.id
_entity.type
_entity.pdbx_description
1 polymer ?
#
loop_
_entity_poly.entity_id
_entity_poly.type
_entity_poly.pdbx_seq_one_letter_code
_entity_poly.pdbx_strand_id
1 'polypeptide(L)'
;RIVISHGNGPQIGSLLIQQANSNSDTTPAMPLDTCGAMSQGMIGYWLETEINRILTEMNSDRTVGTIVTRVEVDKDDPRFDNPTKPIGPFYSKDEVEVLQKKKPESVFKENAGRGYRKVVASPLPQSILEHQLIRTLADGKNIVIACGGGGIPVIKKENTYEGVEAVIDKDFASEKLATLI
;
A
#
# COMPACT_ATOMS: atom_id res chain seq x y z
N ARG A 1 5.62 -18.39 14.64
CA ARG A 1 5.83 -17.01 14.15
C ARG A 1 4.55 -16.56 13.45
N ILE A 2 4.08 -15.33 13.66
CA ILE A 2 2.87 -14.81 12.98
C ILE A 2 3.23 -13.46 12.37
N VAL A 3 3.07 -13.33 11.06
CA VAL A 3 3.19 -12.07 10.32
C VAL A 3 1.91 -11.90 9.49
N ILE A 4 1.30 -10.73 9.57
CA ILE A 4 0.04 -10.39 8.91
C ILE A 4 0.32 -9.33 7.86
N SER A 5 -0.12 -9.58 6.63
CA SER A 5 -0.14 -8.61 5.54
C SER A 5 -1.59 -8.35 5.11
N HIS A 6 -1.85 -7.21 4.49
CA HIS A 6 -3.20 -6.87 4.02
C HIS A 6 -3.14 -6.07 2.72
N GLY A 7 -4.27 -6.00 2.00
CA GLY A 7 -4.43 -5.05 0.89
C GLY A 7 -4.87 -3.67 1.39
N ASN A 8 -4.82 -2.66 0.53
CA ASN A 8 -5.26 -1.29 0.84
C ASN A 8 -6.04 -0.61 -0.29
N GLY A 9 -6.44 -1.34 -1.35
CA GLY A 9 -6.96 -0.75 -2.60
C GLY A 9 -8.12 0.25 -2.44
N PRO A 10 -9.18 -0.07 -1.67
CA PRO A 10 -10.22 0.90 -1.34
C PRO A 10 -9.70 2.07 -0.49
N GLN A 11 -8.88 1.79 0.52
CA GLN A 11 -8.37 2.77 1.49
C GLN A 11 -7.48 3.82 0.85
N ILE A 12 -6.48 3.39 0.07
CA ILE A 12 -5.54 4.30 -0.61
C ILE A 12 -6.27 5.16 -1.65
N GLY A 13 -7.30 4.62 -2.31
CA GLY A 13 -8.06 5.41 -3.26
C GLY A 13 -9.00 6.42 -2.61
N SER A 14 -9.59 6.11 -1.45
CA SER A 14 -10.30 7.10 -0.64
C SER A 14 -9.37 8.23 -0.20
N LEU A 15 -8.15 7.90 0.23
CA LEU A 15 -7.13 8.90 0.58
C LEU A 15 -6.77 9.79 -0.62
N LEU A 16 -6.58 9.22 -1.82
CA LEU A 16 -6.31 10.03 -3.02
C LEU A 16 -7.45 10.98 -3.37
N ILE A 17 -8.70 10.57 -3.17
CA ILE A 17 -9.86 11.46 -3.39
C ILE A 17 -9.83 12.60 -2.37
N GLN A 18 -9.56 12.30 -1.10
CA GLN A 18 -9.42 13.31 -0.06
C GLN A 18 -8.29 14.30 -0.40
N GLN A 19 -7.10 13.80 -0.75
CA GLN A 19 -5.95 14.60 -1.17
C GLN A 19 -6.28 15.48 -2.38
N ALA A 20 -6.96 14.92 -3.39
CA ALA A 20 -7.35 15.67 -4.57
C ALA A 20 -8.36 16.78 -4.27
N ASN A 21 -9.27 16.55 -3.32
CA ASN A 21 -10.28 17.53 -2.91
C ASN A 21 -9.73 18.62 -1.99
N SER A 22 -8.70 18.31 -1.19
CA SER A 22 -8.06 19.27 -0.28
C SER A 22 -6.87 20.02 -0.89
N ASN A 23 -6.45 19.66 -2.10
CA ASN A 23 -5.26 20.21 -2.74
C ASN A 23 -5.35 21.74 -2.91
N SER A 24 -4.45 22.45 -2.27
CA SER A 24 -4.32 23.91 -2.34
C SER A 24 -2.89 24.35 -2.03
N ASP A 25 -2.55 25.61 -2.28
CA ASP A 25 -1.20 26.14 -1.98
C ASP A 25 -0.84 26.04 -0.49
N THR A 26 -1.84 26.09 0.40
CA THR A 26 -1.67 25.96 1.85
C THR A 26 -1.76 24.52 2.34
N THR A 27 -2.32 23.61 1.55
CA THR A 27 -2.42 22.18 1.87
C THR A 27 -2.23 21.36 0.60
N PRO A 28 -0.97 21.19 0.13
CA PRO A 28 -0.69 20.43 -1.07
C PRO A 28 -1.07 18.96 -0.90
N ALA A 29 -1.62 18.36 -1.95
CA ALA A 29 -1.93 16.94 -1.99
C ALA A 29 -0.67 16.10 -1.82
N MET A 30 -0.76 15.06 -0.99
CA MET A 30 0.32 14.08 -0.86
C MET A 30 0.36 13.12 -2.04
N PRO A 31 1.55 12.69 -2.48
CA PRO A 31 1.71 11.72 -3.55
C PRO A 31 1.23 10.32 -3.16
N LEU A 32 1.10 9.44 -4.15
CA LEU A 32 0.53 8.10 -3.99
C LEU A 32 1.29 7.21 -2.98
N ASP A 33 2.61 7.23 -2.99
CA ASP A 33 3.47 6.51 -2.06
C ASP A 33 3.23 6.92 -0.60
N THR A 34 3.07 8.23 -0.36
CA THR A 34 2.74 8.79 0.95
C THR A 34 1.33 8.41 1.38
N CYS A 35 0.36 8.39 0.45
CA CYS A 35 -0.97 7.83 0.72
C CYS A 35 -0.89 6.33 1.05
N GLY A 36 0.04 5.60 0.43
CA GLY A 36 0.39 4.22 0.78
C GLY A 36 0.82 4.12 2.24
N ALA A 37 1.74 4.98 2.68
CA ALA A 37 2.19 5.04 4.08
C ALA A 37 1.04 5.34 5.06
N MET A 38 0.20 6.33 4.74
CA MET A 38 -1.00 6.67 5.53
C MET A 38 -1.93 5.47 5.68
N SER A 39 -2.15 4.72 4.58
CA SER A 39 -3.02 3.55 4.60
C SER A 39 -2.50 2.40 5.46
N GLN A 40 -1.17 2.26 5.59
CA GLN A 40 -0.57 1.27 6.50
C GLN A 40 -0.84 1.62 7.95
N GLY A 41 -0.63 2.88 8.34
CA GLY A 41 -0.94 3.35 9.69
C GLY A 41 -2.43 3.19 10.02
N MET A 42 -3.31 3.56 9.09
CA MET A 42 -4.76 3.45 9.27
C MET A 42 -5.24 2.01 9.45
N ILE A 43 -4.84 1.09 8.56
CA ILE A 43 -5.28 -0.31 8.62
C ILE A 43 -4.56 -1.06 9.76
N GLY A 44 -3.28 -0.77 9.98
CA GLY A 44 -2.50 -1.28 11.10
C GLY A 44 -3.15 -0.95 12.43
N TYR A 45 -3.54 0.32 12.63
CA TYR A 45 -4.32 0.75 13.80
C TYR A 45 -5.59 -0.09 14.02
N TRP A 46 -6.40 -0.30 12.98
CA TRP A 46 -7.63 -1.11 13.10
C TRP A 46 -7.33 -2.56 13.48
N LEU A 47 -6.33 -3.17 12.83
CA LEU A 47 -5.94 -4.56 13.10
C LEU A 47 -5.35 -4.71 14.50
N GLU A 48 -4.44 -3.84 14.91
CA GLU A 48 -3.87 -3.84 16.25
C GLU A 48 -4.94 -3.68 17.32
N THR A 49 -5.92 -2.79 17.12
CA THR A 49 -7.01 -2.56 18.07
C THR A 49 -7.77 -3.86 18.35
N GLU A 50 -8.21 -4.55 17.29
CA GLU A 50 -8.97 -5.79 17.44
C GLU A 50 -8.12 -6.97 17.89
N ILE A 51 -6.88 -7.10 17.41
CA ILE A 51 -5.98 -8.16 17.85
C ILE A 51 -5.68 -8.01 19.34
N ASN A 52 -5.39 -6.80 19.83
CA ASN A 52 -5.14 -6.56 21.25
C ASN A 52 -6.36 -6.89 22.12
N ARG A 53 -7.58 -6.59 21.66
CA ARG A 53 -8.82 -7.00 22.35
C ARG A 53 -8.87 -8.52 22.53
N ILE A 54 -8.63 -9.27 21.46
CA ILE A 54 -8.64 -10.75 21.49
C ILE A 54 -7.50 -11.30 22.37
N LEU A 55 -6.29 -10.77 22.25
CA LEU A 55 -5.16 -11.20 23.09
C LEU A 55 -5.46 -10.98 24.58
N THR A 56 -6.13 -9.88 24.93
CA THR A 56 -6.58 -9.59 26.29
C THR A 56 -7.63 -10.59 26.76
N GLU A 57 -8.67 -10.84 25.96
CA GLU A 57 -9.72 -11.83 26.27
C GLU A 57 -9.17 -13.24 26.51
N MET A 58 -8.10 -13.59 25.79
CA MET A 58 -7.43 -14.88 25.90
C MET A 58 -6.35 -14.95 26.99
N ASN A 59 -6.07 -13.85 27.72
CA ASN A 59 -4.91 -13.73 28.62
C ASN A 59 -3.58 -14.15 27.95
N SER A 60 -3.38 -13.77 26.69
CA SER A 60 -2.15 -14.10 25.95
C SER A 60 -1.00 -13.16 26.32
N ASP A 61 0.22 -13.70 26.38
CA ASP A 61 1.48 -12.97 26.59
C ASP A 61 2.04 -12.33 25.30
N ARG A 62 1.38 -12.55 24.15
CA ARG A 62 1.82 -11.97 22.87
C ARG A 62 1.53 -10.48 22.83
N THR A 63 2.34 -9.76 22.08
CA THR A 63 2.06 -8.39 21.67
C THR A 63 1.89 -8.31 20.15
N VAL A 64 1.21 -7.27 19.68
CA VAL A 64 1.04 -6.97 18.25
C VAL A 64 1.59 -5.58 17.94
N GLY A 65 2.20 -5.42 16.77
CA GLY A 65 2.61 -4.11 16.28
C GLY A 65 2.72 -4.06 14.75
N THR A 66 2.44 -2.89 14.19
CA THR A 66 2.53 -2.59 12.76
C THR A 66 3.86 -1.93 12.46
N ILE A 67 4.52 -2.44 11.42
CA ILE A 67 5.74 -1.87 10.88
C ILE A 67 5.40 -1.18 9.57
N VAL A 68 5.59 0.15 9.53
CA VAL A 68 5.59 0.89 8.27
C VAL A 68 6.68 0.26 7.40
N THR A 69 6.26 -0.29 6.27
CA THR A 69 7.09 -1.15 5.43
C THR A 69 7.34 -0.50 4.07
N ARG A 70 8.62 -0.37 3.72
CA ARG A 70 9.10 0.07 2.40
C ARG A 70 9.57 -1.13 1.59
N VAL A 71 9.31 -1.07 0.29
CA VAL A 71 9.57 -2.17 -0.63
C VAL A 71 10.35 -1.64 -1.81
N GLU A 72 11.57 -2.12 -1.95
CA GLU A 72 12.42 -1.82 -3.07
C GLU A 72 11.82 -2.40 -4.34
N VAL A 73 11.74 -1.58 -5.39
CA VAL A 73 11.29 -1.95 -6.72
C VAL A 73 12.33 -1.50 -7.75
N ASP A 74 12.33 -2.17 -8.90
CA ASP A 74 13.21 -1.78 -10.01
C ASP A 74 12.72 -0.46 -10.62
N LYS A 75 13.58 0.56 -10.71
CA LYS A 75 13.25 1.84 -11.36
C LYS A 75 12.90 1.67 -12.85
N ASP A 76 13.38 0.60 -13.47
CA ASP A 76 13.20 0.30 -14.90
C ASP A 76 12.14 -0.82 -15.11
N ASP A 77 11.30 -1.13 -14.10
CA ASP A 77 10.24 -2.14 -14.25
C ASP A 77 9.25 -1.73 -15.35
N PRO A 78 9.03 -2.54 -16.40
CA PRO A 78 8.12 -2.20 -17.50
C PRO A 78 6.66 -2.02 -17.06
N ARG A 79 6.29 -2.40 -15.83
CA ARG A 79 4.96 -2.17 -15.25
C ARG A 79 4.70 -0.71 -14.88
N PHE A 80 5.72 0.15 -14.86
CA PHE A 80 5.51 1.60 -14.78
C PHE A 80 4.79 2.12 -16.02
N ASP A 81 5.17 1.63 -17.20
CA ASP A 81 4.57 2.05 -18.48
C ASP A 81 3.23 1.36 -18.79
N ASN A 82 2.87 0.31 -18.03
CA ASN A 82 1.59 -0.38 -18.17
C ASN A 82 0.84 -0.51 -16.82
N PRO A 83 0.15 0.55 -16.37
CA PRO A 83 -0.66 0.55 -15.15
C PRO A 83 -1.76 -0.52 -15.18
N THR A 84 -1.79 -1.39 -14.17
CA THR A 84 -2.74 -2.51 -14.08
C THR A 84 -3.46 -2.59 -12.75
N LYS A 85 -2.91 -2.02 -11.67
CA LYS A 85 -3.44 -2.18 -10.32
C LYS A 85 -4.61 -1.23 -10.08
N PRO A 86 -5.84 -1.74 -9.86
CA PRO A 86 -7.00 -0.88 -9.65
C PRO A 86 -7.07 -0.35 -8.22
N ILE A 87 -7.29 0.96 -8.08
CA ILE A 87 -7.38 1.68 -6.81
C ILE A 87 -8.65 2.55 -6.75
N GLY A 88 -9.14 2.81 -5.53
CA GLY A 88 -10.29 3.69 -5.30
C GLY A 88 -11.64 3.11 -5.74
N PRO A 89 -12.68 3.97 -5.80
CA PRO A 89 -14.05 3.55 -6.08
C PRO A 89 -14.23 3.17 -7.55
N PHE A 90 -15.43 2.69 -7.86
CA PHE A 90 -15.88 2.48 -9.22
C PHE A 90 -16.47 3.77 -9.78
N TYR A 91 -16.25 4.00 -11.07
CA TYR A 91 -16.76 5.11 -11.86
C TYR A 91 -17.57 4.59 -13.05
N SER A 92 -18.61 5.31 -13.42
CA SER A 92 -19.28 5.17 -14.71
C SER A 92 -18.39 5.68 -15.85
N LYS A 93 -18.74 5.33 -17.09
CA LYS A 93 -18.02 5.81 -18.27
C LYS A 93 -18.02 7.34 -18.36
N ASP A 94 -19.18 7.96 -18.10
CA ASP A 94 -19.35 9.41 -18.17
C ASP A 94 -18.51 10.14 -17.10
N GLU A 95 -18.42 9.58 -15.89
CA GLU A 95 -17.54 10.11 -14.83
C GLU A 95 -16.06 10.02 -15.23
N VAL A 96 -15.64 8.91 -15.84
CA VAL A 96 -14.27 8.76 -16.35
C VAL A 96 -13.96 9.82 -17.40
N GLU A 97 -14.87 10.10 -18.34
CA GLU A 97 -14.67 11.13 -19.35
C GLU A 97 -14.47 12.52 -18.74
N VAL A 98 -15.20 12.84 -17.66
CA VAL A 98 -15.03 14.10 -16.91
C VAL A 98 -13.70 14.13 -16.16
N LEU A 99 -13.33 13.04 -15.49
CA LEU A 99 -12.08 12.95 -14.72
C LEU A 99 -10.85 12.99 -15.64
N GLN A 100 -10.90 12.33 -16.79
CA GLN A 100 -9.83 12.31 -17.78
C GLN A 100 -9.53 13.71 -18.33
N LYS A 101 -10.56 14.56 -18.49
CA LYS A 101 -10.39 15.96 -18.91
C LYS A 101 -9.68 16.80 -17.83
N LYS A 102 -9.92 16.50 -16.56
CA LYS A 102 -9.29 17.20 -15.43
C LYS A 102 -7.87 16.71 -15.14
N LYS A 103 -7.62 15.42 -15.39
CA LYS A 103 -6.36 14.72 -15.10
C LYS A 103 -5.99 13.78 -16.24
N PRO A 104 -5.46 14.31 -17.37
CA PRO A 104 -5.18 13.54 -18.57
C PRO A 104 -4.18 12.39 -18.36
N GLU A 105 -3.33 12.48 -17.34
CA GLU A 105 -2.34 11.50 -16.95
C GLU A 105 -2.91 10.29 -16.20
N SER A 106 -4.13 10.41 -15.65
CA SER A 106 -4.76 9.31 -14.93
C SER A 106 -5.25 8.24 -15.90
N VAL A 107 -4.99 6.97 -15.61
CA VAL A 107 -5.45 5.85 -16.43
C VAL A 107 -6.62 5.16 -15.75
N PHE A 108 -7.70 4.90 -16.50
CA PHE A 108 -8.86 4.15 -16.02
C PHE A 108 -9.08 2.90 -16.87
N LYS A 109 -9.42 1.78 -16.23
CA LYS A 109 -9.73 0.51 -16.91
C LYS A 109 -11.05 -0.05 -16.40
N GLU A 110 -11.80 -0.68 -17.31
CA GLU A 110 -13.00 -1.46 -16.98
C GLU A 110 -12.64 -2.60 -16.02
N ASN A 111 -13.50 -2.88 -15.05
CA ASN A 111 -13.27 -3.91 -14.04
C ASN A 111 -14.49 -4.85 -13.89
N ALA A 112 -14.53 -5.86 -14.76
CA ALA A 112 -15.40 -7.04 -14.66
C ALA A 112 -16.91 -6.71 -14.62
N GLY A 113 -17.34 -5.77 -15.45
CA GLY A 113 -18.73 -5.32 -15.58
C GLY A 113 -19.23 -4.43 -14.45
N ARG A 114 -18.37 -4.07 -13.48
CA ARG A 114 -18.75 -3.26 -12.31
C ARG A 114 -18.49 -1.76 -12.51
N GLY A 115 -18.03 -1.37 -13.69
CA GLY A 115 -17.60 -0.02 -14.02
C GLY A 115 -16.09 0.10 -14.13
N TYR A 116 -15.60 1.32 -14.09
CA TYR A 116 -14.20 1.67 -14.30
C TYR A 116 -13.50 1.96 -12.98
N ARG A 117 -12.22 1.64 -12.88
CA ARG A 117 -11.38 2.05 -11.73
C ARG A 117 -10.12 2.73 -12.24
N LYS A 118 -9.62 3.70 -11.47
CA LYS A 118 -8.28 4.25 -11.71
C LYS A 118 -7.27 3.12 -11.53
N VAL A 119 -6.34 2.98 -12.47
CA VAL A 119 -5.23 2.03 -12.39
C VAL A 119 -3.91 2.76 -12.23
N VAL A 120 -2.99 2.14 -11.50
CA VAL A 120 -1.64 2.65 -11.27
C VAL A 120 -0.60 1.57 -11.56
N ALA A 121 0.66 1.97 -11.67
CA ALA A 121 1.79 1.07 -11.83
C ALA A 121 1.83 0.03 -10.70
N SER A 122 2.25 -1.19 -11.04
CA SER A 122 2.33 -2.31 -10.09
C SER A 122 3.63 -3.09 -10.28
N PRO A 123 4.79 -2.48 -10.00
CA PRO A 123 6.09 -3.11 -10.16
C PRO A 123 6.23 -4.31 -9.20
N LEU A 124 7.13 -5.23 -9.55
CA LEU A 124 7.42 -6.38 -8.71
C LEU A 124 8.31 -5.99 -7.51
N PRO A 125 8.05 -6.58 -6.32
CA PRO A 125 8.88 -6.33 -5.15
C PRO A 125 10.25 -7.02 -5.31
N GLN A 126 11.34 -6.25 -5.24
CA GLN A 126 12.70 -6.79 -5.21
C GLN A 126 13.11 -7.18 -3.79
N SER A 127 12.87 -6.31 -2.82
CA SER A 127 13.22 -6.53 -1.41
C SER A 127 12.28 -5.79 -0.46
N ILE A 128 12.13 -6.32 0.76
CA ILE A 128 11.41 -5.65 1.84
C ILE A 128 12.45 -5.03 2.77
N LEU A 129 12.53 -3.70 2.85
CA LEU A 129 13.64 -3.03 3.54
C LEU A 129 13.68 -3.33 5.04
N GLU A 130 12.52 -3.46 5.68
CA GLU A 130 12.40 -3.74 7.10
C GLU A 130 12.41 -5.26 7.44
N HIS A 131 12.74 -6.15 6.49
CA HIS A 131 12.61 -7.61 6.70
C HIS A 131 13.38 -8.15 7.92
N GLN A 132 14.56 -7.60 8.22
CA GLN A 132 15.35 -8.00 9.39
C GLN A 132 14.67 -7.62 10.71
N LEU A 133 14.12 -6.40 10.80
CA LEU A 133 13.36 -5.96 11.96
C LEU A 133 12.09 -6.80 12.15
N ILE A 134 11.37 -7.05 11.05
CA ILE A 134 10.18 -7.91 11.03
C ILE A 134 10.52 -9.34 11.50
N ARG A 135 11.66 -9.90 11.08
CA ARG A 135 12.17 -11.19 11.57
C ARG A 135 12.40 -11.17 13.06
N THR A 136 13.22 -10.24 13.54
CA THR A 136 13.54 -10.13 14.96
C THR A 136 12.29 -10.04 15.84
N LEU A 137 11.32 -9.20 15.47
CA LEU A 137 10.09 -9.03 16.25
C LEU A 137 9.22 -10.29 16.23
N ALA A 138 9.06 -10.92 15.06
CA ALA A 138 8.19 -12.07 14.91
C ALA A 138 8.77 -13.36 15.53
N ASP A 139 10.10 -13.49 15.56
CA ASP A 139 10.80 -14.57 16.27
C ASP A 139 10.68 -14.41 17.79
N GLY A 140 10.58 -13.17 18.28
CA GLY A 140 10.28 -12.82 19.68
C GLY A 140 8.84 -13.09 20.15
N LYS A 141 8.11 -14.01 19.50
CA LYS A 141 6.69 -14.36 19.75
C LYS A 141 5.67 -13.23 19.53
N ASN A 142 6.07 -12.08 18.99
CA ASN A 142 5.13 -11.02 18.65
C ASN A 142 4.35 -11.34 17.36
N ILE A 143 3.18 -10.74 17.22
CA ILE A 143 2.41 -10.70 15.97
C ILE A 143 2.83 -9.42 15.24
N VAL A 144 3.38 -9.54 14.04
CA VAL A 144 3.83 -8.38 13.28
C VAL A 144 2.89 -8.13 12.11
N ILE A 145 2.34 -6.93 12.01
CA ILE A 145 1.62 -6.48 10.82
C ILE A 145 2.62 -5.74 9.93
N ALA A 146 2.79 -6.17 8.68
CA ALA A 146 3.79 -5.61 7.77
C ALA A 146 3.33 -5.73 6.31
N CYS A 147 4.05 -5.07 5.40
CA CYS A 147 3.72 -5.03 3.97
C CYS A 147 2.27 -4.58 3.70
N GLY A 148 1.75 -3.66 4.53
CA GLY A 148 0.38 -3.18 4.38
C GLY A 148 0.18 -2.54 3.01
N GLY A 149 -0.81 -3.03 2.26
CA GLY A 149 -1.05 -2.60 0.88
C GLY A 149 -0.03 -3.09 -0.15
N GLY A 150 0.83 -4.04 0.20
CA GLY A 150 2.01 -4.41 -0.60
C GLY A 150 3.28 -3.63 -0.24
N GLY A 151 3.20 -2.70 0.72
CA GLY A 151 4.32 -1.85 1.12
C GLY A 151 4.41 -0.54 0.33
N ILE A 152 5.22 0.41 0.82
CA ILE A 152 5.49 1.68 0.14
C ILE A 152 6.55 1.41 -0.93
N PRO A 153 6.24 1.53 -2.24
CA PRO A 153 7.22 1.31 -3.28
C PRO A 153 8.27 2.40 -3.25
N VAL A 154 9.54 1.99 -3.22
CA VAL A 154 10.68 2.89 -3.23
C VAL A 154 11.74 2.41 -4.21
N ILE A 155 12.46 3.34 -4.81
CA ILE A 155 13.63 3.05 -5.63
C ILE A 155 14.90 3.45 -4.90
N LYS A 156 15.96 2.67 -5.08
CA LYS A 156 17.27 2.96 -4.49
C LYS A 156 17.91 4.17 -5.18
N LYS A 157 18.41 5.09 -4.38
CA LYS A 157 19.35 6.16 -4.76
C LYS A 157 20.68 5.92 -4.05
N GLU A 158 21.70 6.72 -4.35
CA GLU A 158 23.09 6.52 -3.86
C GLU A 158 23.17 6.02 -2.41
N ASN A 159 22.62 6.78 -1.47
CA ASN A 159 22.64 6.45 -0.03
C ASN A 159 21.25 6.50 0.62
N THR A 160 20.17 6.48 -0.16
CA THR A 160 18.80 6.61 0.36
C THR A 160 17.80 5.91 -0.57
N TYR A 161 16.52 5.99 -0.23
CA TYR A 161 15.40 5.54 -1.03
C TYR A 161 14.46 6.70 -1.30
N GLU A 162 13.89 6.73 -2.50
CA GLU A 162 12.87 7.70 -2.91
C GLU A 162 11.56 6.96 -3.18
N GLY A 163 10.44 7.50 -2.68
CA GLY A 163 9.11 6.97 -2.96
C GLY A 163 8.73 7.17 -4.43
N VAL A 164 8.00 6.20 -4.99
CA VAL A 164 7.52 6.27 -6.38
C VAL A 164 6.02 6.01 -6.43
N GLU A 165 5.32 6.65 -7.37
CA GLU A 165 3.88 6.51 -7.48
C GLU A 165 3.48 5.16 -8.10
N ALA A 166 3.36 4.15 -7.25
CA ALA A 166 2.89 2.82 -7.61
C ALA A 166 2.13 2.16 -6.46
N VAL A 167 1.48 1.04 -6.74
CA VAL A 167 0.94 0.13 -5.72
C VAL A 167 1.36 -1.29 -6.06
N ILE A 168 2.19 -1.86 -5.19
CA ILE A 168 2.68 -3.23 -5.33
C ILE A 168 1.54 -4.21 -5.05
N ASP A 169 1.52 -5.34 -5.76
CA ASP A 169 0.58 -6.39 -5.41
C ASP A 169 0.92 -6.98 -4.03
N LYS A 170 -0.06 -6.94 -3.13
CA LYS A 170 0.09 -7.44 -1.76
C LYS A 170 0.56 -8.89 -1.73
N ASP A 171 0.09 -9.74 -2.64
CA ASP A 171 0.36 -11.18 -2.59
C ASP A 171 1.82 -11.45 -3.01
N PHE A 172 2.36 -10.70 -3.99
CA PHE A 172 3.79 -10.73 -4.32
C PHE A 172 4.65 -10.16 -3.19
N ALA A 173 4.23 -9.09 -2.52
CA ALA A 173 4.97 -8.54 -1.39
C ALA A 173 4.98 -9.52 -0.20
N SER A 174 3.85 -10.19 0.07
CA SER A 174 3.73 -11.22 1.10
C SER A 174 4.60 -12.44 0.80
N GLU A 175 4.61 -12.91 -0.46
CA GLU A 175 5.51 -13.98 -0.90
C GLU A 175 6.97 -13.57 -0.71
N LYS A 176 7.35 -12.38 -1.18
CA LYS A 176 8.70 -11.85 -1.01
C LYS A 176 9.11 -11.80 0.46
N LEU A 177 8.25 -11.26 1.32
CA LEU A 177 8.51 -11.20 2.76
C LEU A 177 8.72 -12.60 3.33
N ALA A 178 7.85 -13.56 3.00
CA ALA A 178 7.95 -14.94 3.46
C ALA A 178 9.27 -15.61 3.05
N THR A 179 9.80 -15.33 1.86
CA THR A 179 11.13 -15.85 1.44
C THR A 179 12.29 -15.18 2.16
N LEU A 180 12.13 -13.93 2.59
CA LEU A 180 13.19 -13.15 3.23
C LEU A 180 13.31 -13.43 4.72
N ILE A 181 12.30 -14.06 5.34
CA ILE A 181 12.17 -14.13 6.80
C ILE A 181 12.14 -15.52 7.38
#